data_AF-A0A4Q9GVJ8-F1
#
_entry.id   AF-A0A4Q9GVJ8-F1
#
_cell.length_a   1.000
_cell.length_b   1.000
_cell.length_c   1.000
_cell.angle_alpha   90.00
_cell.angle_beta   90.00
_cell.angle_gamma   90.00
#
_symmetry.space_group_name_H-M   'P 1'
#
loop_
_entity.id
_entity.type
_entity.pdbx_description
1 polymer ?
#
loop_
_entity_poly.entity_id
_entity_poly.type
_entity_poly.pdbx_seq_one_letter_code
_entity_poly.pdbx_strand_id
1 'polypeptide(L)'
;MSRNDKNNSRDTKPWWKYPMVWMIIGGPAIVVVAGISTAVIAYRHVDPVLDASKPADNAGELPALQGRNKAAETATQPAER
;
A
#
# COMPACT_ATOMS: atom_id res chain seq x y z
N MET A 1 -36.04 -56.22 -28.73
CA MET A 1 -35.65 -55.27 -27.66
C MET A 1 -34.16 -55.01 -27.81
N SER A 2 -33.67 -53.90 -28.38
CA SER A 2 -33.73 -52.49 -27.95
C SER A 2 -33.20 -52.24 -26.53
N ARG A 3 -31.90 -51.90 -26.44
CA ARG A 3 -31.37 -50.61 -25.96
C ARG A 3 -29.83 -50.67 -26.00
N ASN A 4 -29.22 -50.02 -27.00
CA ASN A 4 -27.79 -49.70 -26.99
C ASN A 4 -27.64 -48.40 -26.22
N ASP A 5 -27.38 -48.51 -24.93
CA ASP A 5 -27.13 -47.38 -24.05
C ASP A 5 -25.72 -46.85 -24.36
N LYS A 6 -25.63 -46.02 -25.40
CA LYS A 6 -24.46 -45.15 -25.62
C LYS A 6 -24.47 -44.09 -24.53
N ASN A 7 -24.05 -44.52 -23.34
CA ASN A 7 -23.51 -43.70 -22.28
C ASN A 7 -22.65 -42.60 -22.88
N ASN A 8 -23.29 -41.44 -23.00
CA ASN A 8 -22.73 -40.18 -23.43
C ASN A 8 -21.75 -39.73 -22.33
N SER A 9 -20.57 -40.34 -22.31
CA SER A 9 -19.43 -39.90 -21.53
C SER A 9 -19.10 -38.51 -22.02
N ARG A 10 -19.66 -37.49 -21.36
CA ARG A 10 -19.39 -36.09 -21.67
C ARG A 10 -17.90 -35.89 -21.44
N ASP A 11 -17.13 -35.95 -22.52
CA ASP A 11 -15.69 -35.77 -22.56
C ASP A 11 -15.40 -34.28 -22.27
N THR A 12 -15.64 -33.90 -21.03
CA THR A 12 -15.51 -32.54 -20.55
C THR A 12 -14.04 -32.37 -20.22
N LYS A 13 -13.36 -31.57 -21.04
CA LYS A 13 -11.96 -31.25 -20.79
C LYS A 13 -11.80 -30.72 -19.34
N PRO A 14 -10.69 -31.05 -18.66
CA PRO A 14 -10.43 -30.49 -17.34
C PRO A 14 -10.45 -28.96 -17.36
N TRP A 15 -11.09 -28.37 -16.36
CA TRP A 15 -11.43 -26.95 -16.34
C TRP A 15 -10.23 -25.99 -16.48
N TRP A 16 -9.05 -26.37 -15.98
CA TRP A 16 -7.82 -25.59 -16.09
C TRP A 16 -7.30 -25.41 -17.53
N LYS A 17 -7.83 -26.18 -18.50
CA LYS A 17 -7.51 -26.01 -19.92
C LYS A 17 -8.26 -24.86 -20.59
N TYR A 18 -9.32 -24.34 -19.98
CA TYR A 18 -10.07 -23.23 -20.57
C TYR A 18 -9.35 -21.90 -20.31
N PRO A 19 -9.05 -21.10 -21.34
CA PRO A 19 -8.36 -19.81 -21.18
C PRO A 19 -9.17 -18.81 -20.33
N MET A 20 -10.51 -18.92 -20.33
CA MET A 20 -11.40 -18.12 -19.50
C MET A 20 -11.06 -18.21 -18.00
N VAL A 21 -10.67 -19.40 -17.53
CA VAL A 21 -10.33 -19.65 -16.12
C VAL A 21 -9.10 -18.82 -15.72
N TRP A 22 -8.11 -18.72 -16.60
CA TRP A 22 -6.92 -17.92 -16.37
C TRP A 22 -7.21 -16.42 -16.34
N MET A 23 -8.18 -15.92 -17.11
CA MET A 23 -8.60 -14.52 -17.02
C MET A 23 -9.26 -14.21 -15.67
N ILE A 24 -10.09 -15.13 -15.16
CA ILE A 24 -10.78 -14.98 -13.88
C ILE A 24 -9.80 -15.04 -12.70
N ILE A 25 -8.82 -15.93 -12.76
CA ILE A 25 -7.78 -16.04 -11.72
C ILE A 25 -6.73 -14.91 -11.87
N GLY A 26 -6.44 -14.51 -13.11
CA GLY A 26 -5.44 -13.51 -13.45
C GLY A 26 -5.77 -12.14 -12.88
N GLY A 27 -7.03 -11.70 -12.95
CA GLY A 27 -7.46 -10.41 -12.39
C GLY A 27 -7.10 -10.27 -10.89
N PRO A 28 -7.62 -11.14 -10.01
CA PRO A 28 -7.27 -11.15 -8.59
C PRO A 28 -5.78 -11.37 -8.33
N ALA A 29 -5.12 -12.27 -9.08
CA ALA A 29 -3.70 -12.53 -8.91
C ALA A 29 -2.84 -11.28 -9.17
N ILE A 30 -3.17 -10.49 -10.20
CA ILE A 30 -2.47 -9.23 -10.51
C ILE A 30 -2.60 -8.23 -9.35
N VAL A 31 -3.79 -8.09 -8.77
CA VAL A 31 -4.02 -7.17 -7.64
C VAL A 31 -3.22 -7.60 -6.40
N VAL A 32 -3.16 -8.89 -6.10
CA VAL A 32 -2.34 -9.43 -4.99
C VAL A 32 -0.87 -9.13 -5.23
N VAL A 33 -0.35 -9.38 -6.43
CA VAL A 33 1.05 -9.06 -6.78
C VAL A 33 1.33 -7.56 -6.68
N ALA A 34 0.42 -6.71 -7.15
CA ALA A 34 0.54 -5.27 -7.04
C ALA A 34 0.59 -4.81 -5.57
N GLY A 35 -0.32 -5.30 -4.72
CA GLY A 35 -0.35 -4.99 -3.30
C GLY A 35 0.93 -5.41 -2.56
N ILE A 36 1.44 -6.61 -2.85
CA ILE A 36 2.73 -7.07 -2.30
C ILE A 36 3.87 -6.18 -2.80
N SER A 37 3.89 -5.81 -4.08
CA SER A 37 4.93 -4.95 -4.65
C SER A 37 4.95 -3.58 -3.96
N THR A 38 3.79 -2.97 -3.74
CA THR A 38 3.66 -1.72 -2.98
C THR A 38 4.15 -1.89 -1.54
N ALA A 39 3.78 -2.97 -0.86
CA ALA A 39 4.23 -3.24 0.50
C ALA A 39 5.76 -3.41 0.58
N VAL A 40 6.37 -4.08 -0.41
CA VAL A 40 7.82 -4.24 -0.49
C VAL A 40 8.51 -2.88 -0.67
N ILE A 41 7.99 -2.02 -1.56
CA ILE A 41 8.54 -0.67 -1.77
C ILE A 41 8.48 0.15 -0.47
N ALA A 42 7.33 0.11 0.21
CA ALA A 42 7.11 0.81 1.47
C ALA A 42 8.06 0.32 2.56
N TYR A 43 8.27 -0.99 2.68
CA TYR A 43 9.19 -1.55 3.67
C TYR A 43 10.66 -1.20 3.39
N ARG A 44 11.05 -1.10 2.11
CA ARG A 44 12.41 -0.74 1.72
C ARG A 44 12.71 0.75 1.93
N HIS A 45 11.71 1.61 1.82
CA HIS A 45 11.82 3.07 1.96
C HIS A 45 11.00 3.56 3.17
N VAL A 46 11.09 2.84 4.29
CA VAL A 46 10.48 3.34 5.54
C VAL A 46 11.22 4.61 5.92
N ASP A 47 10.47 5.72 5.94
CA ASP A 47 10.96 6.99 6.45
C ASP A 47 11.41 6.77 7.90
N PRO A 48 12.68 7.06 8.26
CA PRO A 48 13.14 6.91 9.62
C PRO A 48 12.23 7.68 10.58
N VAL A 49 11.82 7.02 11.67
CA VAL A 49 11.06 7.68 12.74
C VAL A 49 11.93 8.81 13.30
N LEU A 50 11.54 10.05 13.01
CA LEU A 50 12.16 11.24 13.57
C LEU A 50 11.87 11.28 15.07
N ASP A 51 12.92 11.28 15.87
CA ASP A 51 12.80 11.44 17.30
C ASP A 51 12.54 12.92 17.61
N ALA A 52 11.31 13.26 18.00
CA ALA A 52 10.92 14.64 18.33
C ALA A 52 11.66 15.21 19.56
N SER A 53 12.38 14.37 20.32
CA SER A 53 13.22 14.82 21.43
C SER A 53 14.65 15.16 21.01
N LYS A 54 15.07 14.80 19.78
CA LYS A 54 16.38 15.18 19.24
C LYS A 54 16.32 16.59 18.64
N PRO A 55 17.28 17.49 18.98
CA PRO A 55 17.47 18.74 18.26
C PRO A 55 17.76 18.44 16.79
N ALA A 56 17.18 19.23 15.88
CA ALA A 56 17.35 19.05 14.45
C ALA A 56 18.82 19.01 14.02
N ASP A 57 19.23 17.92 13.37
CA ASP A 57 20.59 17.71 12.86
C ASP A 57 20.90 18.58 11.61
N ASN A 58 19.86 19.11 10.95
CA ASN A 58 19.98 19.80 9.66
C ASN A 58 19.78 21.31 9.76
N ALA A 59 20.67 22.07 9.12
CA ALA A 59 20.63 23.53 9.12
C ALA A 59 19.34 24.15 8.52
N GLY A 60 18.57 23.38 7.76
CA GLY A 60 17.28 23.79 7.19
C GLY A 60 16.10 23.82 8.19
N GLU A 61 16.22 23.19 9.35
CA GLU A 61 15.18 23.20 10.41
C GLU A 61 15.37 24.33 11.43
N LEU A 62 16.56 24.93 11.48
CA LEU A 62 16.87 26.09 12.34
C LEU A 62 15.87 27.26 12.13
N PRO A 63 15.50 27.65 10.90
CA PRO A 63 14.53 28.73 10.67
C PRO A 63 13.12 28.37 11.16
N ALA A 64 12.73 27.09 11.04
CA ALA A 64 11.41 26.62 11.47
C ALA A 64 11.29 26.59 13.00
N LEU A 65 12.35 26.16 13.70
CA LEU A 65 12.45 26.24 15.16
C LEU A 65 12.42 27.70 15.64
N GLN A 66 13.20 28.57 15.00
CA GLN A 66 13.23 30.00 15.36
C GLN A 66 11.88 30.70 15.10
N GLY A 67 11.17 30.34 14.03
CA GLY A 67 9.83 30.86 13.73
C GLY A 67 8.78 30.48 14.78
N ARG A 68 8.78 29.22 15.22
CA ARG A 68 7.87 28.75 16.29
C ARG A 68 8.16 29.43 17.63
N ASN A 69 9.43 29.59 17.97
CA ASN A 69 9.85 30.24 19.23
C ASN A 69 9.47 31.73 19.24
N LYS A 70 9.70 32.46 18.15
CA LYS A 70 9.28 33.88 18.04
C LYS A 70 7.76 34.08 18.11
N ALA A 71 6.98 33.16 17.54
CA ALA A 71 5.53 33.21 17.64
C ALA A 71 5.04 32.97 19.08
N ALA A 72 5.65 32.04 19.80
CA ALA A 72 5.35 31.78 21.21
C ALA A 72 5.75 32.96 22.12
N GLU A 73 6.89 33.60 21.87
CA GLU A 73 7.33 34.81 22.57
C GLU A 73 6.35 35.97 22.35
N THR A 74 5.91 36.20 21.11
CA THR A 74 4.92 37.24 20.78
C THR A 74 3.55 36.95 21.40
N ALA A 75 3.16 35.68 21.50
CA ALA A 75 1.89 35.27 22.10
C ALA A 75 1.86 35.36 23.63
N THR A 76 3.03 35.31 24.29
CA THR A 76 3.14 35.37 25.76
C THR A 76 3.44 36.77 26.27
N GLN A 77 3.81 37.71 25.40
CA GLN A 77 3.97 39.11 25.77
C GLN A 77 2.59 39.68 26.11
N PRO A 78 2.27 39.96 27.39
CA PRO A 78 1.02 40.61 27.74
C PRO A 78 1.03 41.97 27.05
N ALA A 79 -0.09 42.36 26.46
CA ALA A 79 -0.27 43.71 25.94
C ALA A 79 -0.23 44.72 27.10
N GLU A 80 0.97 45.06 27.56
CA GLU A 80 1.20 46.24 28.37
C GLU A 80 1.03 47.45 27.45
N ARG A 81 -0.04 48.20 27.72
CA ARG A 81 -0.24 49.56 27.23
C ARG A 81 0.65 50.53 27.99
#